data_AF-A0A7X6TRI6-F1
#
_entry.id   AF-A0A7X6TRI6-F1
#
_cell.length_a   1.000
_cell.length_b   1.000
_cell.length_c   1.000
_cell.angle_alpha   90.00
_cell.angle_beta   90.00
_cell.angle_gamma   90.00
#
_symmetry.space_group_name_H-M   'P 1'
#
loop_
_entity.id
_entity.type
_entity.pdbx_description
1 polymer ?
#
loop_
_entity_poly.entity_id
_entity_poly.type
_entity_poly.pdbx_seq_one_letter_code
_entity_poly.pdbx_strand_id
1 'polypeptide(L)'
;MNVLQEIKKEHQEFRNLISKIEKAKGDKKVSLFHDFYSKIKGHHEAEEHVVFKDVKQKSDEEGKSVVLEMIEEHSLITYQFSLLERTSIDNETWDAKFSVLKEIVTHHLDEEEDEFFKQAKKVLTDQEIKDKYAPFEDTQEKYQKEQEEKLSKK
;
A
#
# COMPACT_ATOMS: atom_id res chain seq x y z
N MET A 1 8.41 14.10 12.24
CA MET A 1 7.87 13.03 11.40
C MET A 1 9.03 12.39 10.64
N ASN A 2 9.01 11.08 10.45
CA ASN A 2 9.95 10.36 9.58
C ASN A 2 9.17 9.37 8.70
N VAL A 3 9.81 8.77 7.69
CA VAL A 3 9.08 7.96 6.69
C VAL A 3 8.35 6.74 7.30
N LEU A 4 8.96 6.03 8.27
CA LEU A 4 8.32 4.87 8.90
C LEU A 4 7.10 5.27 9.77
N GLN A 5 7.13 6.46 10.37
CA GLN A 5 5.98 6.99 11.09
C GLN A 5 4.82 7.34 10.16
N GLU A 6 5.13 7.83 8.95
CA GLU A 6 4.12 8.14 7.93
C GLU A 6 3.50 6.87 7.37
N ILE A 7 4.32 5.91 6.93
CA ILE A 7 3.86 4.59 6.45
C ILE A 7 2.88 3.96 7.46
N LYS A 8 3.25 3.88 8.75
CA LYS A 8 2.36 3.34 9.80
C LYS A 8 1.06 4.16 9.97
N LYS A 9 1.11 5.47 9.79
CA LYS A 9 -0.10 6.32 9.82
C LYS A 9 -1.00 5.97 8.64
N GLU A 10 -0.45 5.83 7.44
CA GLU A 10 -1.20 5.42 6.24
C GLU A 10 -1.82 4.03 6.40
N HIS A 11 -1.10 3.08 7.00
CA HIS A 11 -1.65 1.75 7.29
C HIS A 11 -2.90 1.82 8.14
N GLN A 12 -2.92 2.71 9.14
CA GLN A 12 -4.10 2.92 9.96
C GLN A 12 -5.25 3.55 9.15
N GLU A 13 -4.95 4.44 8.20
CA GLU A 13 -5.93 4.99 7.26
C GLU A 13 -6.50 3.89 6.34
N PHE A 14 -5.66 2.98 5.83
CA PHE A 14 -6.09 1.86 4.98
C PHE A 14 -6.99 0.88 5.73
N ARG A 15 -6.61 0.47 6.95
CA ARG A 15 -7.48 -0.36 7.81
C ARG A 15 -8.84 0.30 8.05
N ASN A 16 -8.87 1.63 8.21
CA ASN A 16 -10.11 2.39 8.36
C ASN A 16 -10.93 2.44 7.06
N LEU A 17 -10.30 2.65 5.91
CA LEU A 17 -10.95 2.64 4.59
C LEU A 17 -11.55 1.27 4.28
N ILE A 18 -10.81 0.19 4.52
CA ILE A 18 -11.30 -1.19 4.36
C ILE A 18 -12.59 -1.40 5.16
N SER A 19 -12.60 -1.06 6.45
CA SER A 19 -13.81 -1.17 7.29
C SER A 19 -14.98 -0.30 6.81
N LYS A 20 -14.70 0.87 6.21
CA LYS A 20 -15.75 1.72 5.59
C LYS A 20 -16.30 1.07 4.32
N ILE A 21 -15.45 0.46 3.49
CA ILE A 21 -15.86 -0.21 2.24
C ILE A 21 -16.75 -1.42 2.56
N GLU A 22 -16.38 -2.25 3.54
CA GLU A 22 -17.19 -3.43 3.96
C GLU A 22 -18.63 -3.04 4.34
N LYS A 23 -18.81 -1.86 4.94
CA LYS A 23 -20.10 -1.36 5.41
C LYS A 23 -20.87 -0.56 4.36
N ALA A 24 -20.21 -0.13 3.29
CA ALA A 24 -20.80 0.70 2.25
C ALA A 24 -21.59 -0.13 1.24
N LYS A 25 -22.46 0.54 0.47
CA LYS A 25 -23.25 -0.05 -0.63
C LYS A 25 -23.35 0.95 -1.78
N GLY A 26 -23.63 0.44 -2.99
CA GLY A 26 -23.81 1.24 -4.20
C GLY A 26 -22.65 2.20 -4.47
N ASP A 27 -22.96 3.39 -4.97
CA ASP A 27 -21.98 4.40 -5.39
C ASP A 27 -20.99 4.80 -4.29
N LYS A 28 -21.44 4.82 -3.03
CA LYS A 28 -20.55 5.11 -1.89
C LYS A 28 -19.45 4.06 -1.75
N LYS A 29 -19.78 2.79 -2.00
CA LYS A 29 -18.81 1.69 -1.94
C LYS A 29 -17.78 1.79 -3.05
N VAL A 30 -18.24 2.11 -4.27
CA VAL A 30 -17.38 2.33 -5.44
C VAL A 30 -16.43 3.50 -5.18
N SER A 31 -16.95 4.64 -4.69
CA SER A 31 -16.13 5.81 -4.37
C SER A 31 -15.07 5.52 -3.31
N LEU A 32 -15.42 4.82 -2.23
CA LEU A 32 -14.45 4.44 -1.19
C LEU A 32 -13.42 3.42 -1.71
N PHE A 33 -13.83 2.49 -2.57
CA PHE A 33 -12.93 1.53 -3.19
C PHE A 33 -11.91 2.22 -4.11
N HIS A 34 -12.35 3.19 -4.92
CA HIS A 34 -11.46 3.97 -5.79
C HIS A 34 -10.50 4.86 -4.98
N ASP A 35 -10.98 5.53 -3.93
CA ASP A 35 -10.14 6.31 -3.00
C ASP A 35 -9.08 5.43 -2.34
N PHE A 36 -9.47 4.23 -1.89
CA PHE A 36 -8.51 3.29 -1.32
C PHE A 36 -7.48 2.84 -2.37
N TYR A 37 -7.92 2.52 -3.58
CA TYR A 37 -7.00 2.05 -4.63
C TYR A 37 -5.99 3.13 -5.03
N SER A 38 -6.41 4.39 -5.20
CA SER A 38 -5.45 5.45 -5.54
C SER A 38 -4.42 5.67 -4.44
N LYS A 39 -4.86 5.73 -3.18
CA LYS A 39 -3.98 5.94 -2.02
C LYS A 39 -2.96 4.83 -1.85
N ILE A 40 -3.42 3.56 -1.81
CA ILE A 40 -2.51 2.43 -1.60
C ILE A 40 -1.54 2.27 -2.79
N LYS A 41 -1.97 2.62 -4.01
CA LYS A 41 -1.07 2.61 -5.17
C LYS A 41 0.03 3.65 -5.03
N GLY A 42 -0.28 4.86 -4.58
CA GLY A 42 0.71 5.90 -4.30
C GLY A 42 1.71 5.45 -3.22
N HIS A 43 1.19 4.87 -2.14
CA HIS A 43 1.97 4.34 -1.03
C HIS A 43 2.97 3.25 -1.46
N HIS A 44 2.50 2.17 -2.10
CA HIS A 44 3.39 1.10 -2.58
C HIS A 44 4.49 1.61 -3.53
N GLU A 45 4.15 2.53 -4.44
CA GLU A 45 5.13 3.12 -5.36
C GLU A 45 6.16 3.96 -4.60
N ALA A 46 5.76 4.72 -3.58
CA ALA A 46 6.67 5.49 -2.75
C ALA A 46 7.62 4.60 -1.94
N GLU A 47 7.12 3.52 -1.35
CA GLU A 47 7.92 2.53 -0.62
C GLU A 47 8.98 1.91 -1.51
N GLU A 48 8.58 1.39 -2.67
CA GLU A 48 9.47 0.72 -3.61
C GLU A 48 10.58 1.65 -4.11
N HIS A 49 10.23 2.88 -4.51
CA HIS A 49 11.17 3.82 -5.11
C HIS A 49 12.09 4.50 -4.10
N VAL A 50 11.60 4.75 -2.87
CA VAL A 50 12.28 5.62 -1.91
C VAL A 50 12.90 4.84 -0.76
N VAL A 51 12.23 3.80 -0.25
CA VAL A 51 12.63 3.11 0.98
C VAL A 51 13.24 1.75 0.68
N PHE A 52 12.50 0.88 -0.02
CA PHE A 52 12.84 -0.52 -0.25
C PHE A 52 14.15 -0.67 -1.00
N LYS A 53 14.40 0.18 -2.01
CA LYS A 53 15.66 0.17 -2.77
C LYS A 53 16.90 0.25 -1.87
N ASP A 54 16.91 1.19 -0.93
CA ASP A 54 18.06 1.41 -0.06
C ASP A 54 18.16 0.35 1.04
N VAL A 55 17.01 -0.05 1.61
CA VAL A 55 16.97 -1.13 2.61
C VAL A 55 17.49 -2.42 2.00
N LYS A 56 17.01 -2.81 0.81
CA LYS A 56 17.47 -3.99 0.08
C LYS A 56 18.96 -3.93 -0.25
N GLN A 57 19.47 -2.78 -0.67
CA GLN A 57 20.90 -2.63 -1.01
C GLN A 57 21.81 -2.80 0.21
N LYS A 58 21.37 -2.35 1.39
CA LYS A 58 22.17 -2.35 2.62
C LYS A 58 21.92 -3.57 3.53
N SER A 59 20.89 -4.36 3.26
CA SER A 59 20.53 -5.54 4.05
C SER A 59 21.36 -6.77 3.72
N ASP A 60 21.39 -7.70 4.68
CA ASP A 60 21.79 -9.09 4.47
C ASP A 60 20.71 -9.87 3.69
N GLU A 61 20.92 -11.16 3.47
CA GLU A 61 19.99 -11.99 2.68
C GLU A 61 18.60 -12.10 3.31
N GLU A 62 18.51 -12.06 4.65
CA GLU A 62 17.24 -12.05 5.37
C GLU A 62 16.46 -10.77 5.07
N GLY A 63 17.07 -9.59 5.28
CA GLY A 63 16.40 -8.33 5.00
C GLY A 63 16.09 -8.12 3.51
N LYS A 64 16.92 -8.66 2.61
CA LYS A 64 16.60 -8.68 1.17
C LYS A 64 15.39 -9.56 0.87
N SER A 65 15.26 -10.71 1.51
CA SER A 65 14.12 -11.61 1.34
C SER A 65 12.82 -10.91 1.74
N VAL A 66 12.80 -10.27 2.90
CA VAL A 66 11.64 -9.48 3.37
C VAL A 66 11.25 -8.43 2.35
N VAL A 67 12.20 -7.64 1.83
CA VAL A 67 11.87 -6.62 0.83
C VAL A 67 11.34 -7.22 -0.48
N LEU A 68 11.88 -8.35 -0.93
CA LEU A 68 11.40 -9.01 -2.15
C LEU A 68 9.98 -9.55 -1.98
N GLU A 69 9.65 -10.09 -0.80
CA GLU A 69 8.30 -10.55 -0.47
C GLU A 69 7.30 -9.39 -0.50
N MET A 70 7.59 -8.27 0.17
CA MET A 70 6.73 -7.07 0.15
C MET A 70 6.44 -6.57 -1.28
N ILE A 71 7.43 -6.60 -2.18
CA ILE A 71 7.25 -6.20 -3.60
C ILE A 71 6.28 -7.15 -4.33
N GLU A 72 6.36 -8.45 -4.07
CA GLU A 72 5.43 -9.42 -4.66
C GLU A 72 4.02 -9.29 -4.06
N GLU A 73 3.91 -8.96 -2.78
CA GLU A 73 2.63 -8.62 -2.15
C GLU A 73 2.00 -7.37 -2.76
N HIS A 74 2.76 -6.29 -2.99
CA HIS A 74 2.29 -5.10 -3.70
C HIS A 74 1.72 -5.43 -5.09
N SER A 75 2.41 -6.32 -5.79
CA SER A 75 2.01 -6.80 -7.12
C SER A 75 0.71 -7.60 -7.04
N LEU A 76 0.57 -8.50 -6.06
CA LEU A 76 -0.63 -9.28 -5.83
C LEU A 76 -1.83 -8.40 -5.41
N ILE A 77 -1.61 -7.42 -4.52
CA ILE A 77 -2.63 -6.44 -4.11
C ILE A 77 -3.12 -5.67 -5.34
N THR A 78 -2.20 -5.14 -6.15
CA THR A 78 -2.53 -4.41 -7.40
C THR A 78 -3.34 -5.29 -8.37
N TYR A 79 -2.96 -6.56 -8.51
CA TYR A 79 -3.71 -7.52 -9.33
C TYR A 79 -5.13 -7.71 -8.79
N GLN A 80 -5.30 -7.90 -7.49
CA GLN A 80 -6.61 -8.09 -6.87
C GLN A 80 -7.51 -6.85 -7.01
N PHE A 81 -6.95 -5.64 -6.87
CA PHE A 81 -7.68 -4.40 -7.20
C PHE A 81 -8.15 -4.39 -8.66
N SER A 82 -7.33 -4.85 -9.60
CA SER A 82 -7.71 -4.90 -11.02
C SER A 82 -8.85 -5.88 -11.31
N LEU A 83 -8.98 -6.96 -10.53
CA LEU A 83 -10.10 -7.88 -10.63
C LEU A 83 -11.39 -7.26 -10.10
N LEU A 84 -11.31 -6.59 -8.94
CA LEU A 84 -12.44 -5.89 -8.32
C LEU A 84 -12.96 -4.75 -9.19
N GLU A 85 -12.06 -3.98 -9.80
CA GLU A 85 -12.40 -2.87 -10.68
C GLU A 85 -13.16 -3.32 -11.94
N ARG A 86 -12.87 -4.52 -12.45
CA ARG A 86 -13.57 -5.13 -13.59
C ARG A 86 -14.84 -5.88 -13.19
N THR A 87 -15.17 -5.91 -11.90
CA THR A 87 -16.33 -6.63 -11.38
C THR A 87 -17.38 -5.62 -10.93
N SER A 88 -18.62 -5.76 -11.41
CA SER A 88 -19.73 -4.92 -10.93
C SER A 88 -19.90 -5.05 -9.42
N ILE A 89 -20.20 -3.95 -8.74
CA ILE A 89 -20.44 -3.91 -7.29
C ILE A 89 -21.63 -4.79 -6.87
N ASP A 90 -22.56 -5.04 -7.78
CA ASP A 90 -23.74 -5.89 -7.58
C ASP A 90 -23.48 -7.36 -7.98
N ASN A 91 -22.29 -7.69 -8.47
CA ASN A 91 -21.91 -9.07 -8.76
C ASN A 91 -21.76 -9.85 -7.44
N GLU A 92 -22.32 -11.06 -7.39
CA GLU A 92 -22.29 -11.93 -6.21
C GLU A 92 -20.88 -12.21 -5.67
N THR A 93 -19.85 -12.16 -6.53
CA THR A 93 -18.46 -12.42 -6.16
C THR A 93 -17.68 -11.17 -5.73
N TRP A 94 -18.24 -9.96 -5.87
CA TRP A 94 -17.50 -8.73 -5.55
C TRP A 94 -17.05 -8.71 -4.09
N ASP A 95 -17.96 -9.02 -3.16
CA ASP A 95 -17.65 -9.05 -1.72
C ASP A 95 -16.64 -10.14 -1.36
N ALA A 96 -16.74 -11.30 -2.01
CA ALA A 96 -15.76 -12.38 -1.83
C ALA A 96 -14.36 -11.94 -2.30
N LYS A 97 -14.26 -11.28 -3.46
CA LYS A 97 -13.00 -10.70 -3.96
C LYS A 97 -12.46 -9.62 -3.03
N PHE A 98 -13.34 -8.78 -2.47
CA PHE A 98 -12.94 -7.73 -1.55
C PHE A 98 -12.43 -8.32 -0.22
N SER A 99 -13.02 -9.41 0.27
CA SER A 99 -12.51 -10.15 1.44
C SER A 99 -11.07 -10.63 1.21
N VAL A 100 -10.79 -11.20 0.04
CA VAL A 100 -9.42 -11.64 -0.33
C VAL A 100 -8.46 -10.45 -0.39
N LEU A 101 -8.87 -9.32 -0.97
CA LEU A 101 -8.06 -8.10 -0.99
C LEU A 101 -7.74 -7.64 0.44
N LYS A 102 -8.75 -7.61 1.31
CA LYS A 102 -8.60 -7.22 2.72
C LYS A 102 -7.62 -8.11 3.45
N GLU A 103 -7.69 -9.43 3.26
CA GLU A 103 -6.77 -10.38 3.89
C GLU A 103 -5.32 -10.11 3.48
N ILE A 104 -5.07 -10.00 2.18
CA ILE A 104 -3.72 -9.76 1.64
C ILE A 104 -3.18 -8.41 2.12
N VAL A 105 -3.98 -7.33 2.03
CA VAL A 105 -3.54 -6.01 2.50
C VAL A 105 -3.29 -6.05 4.00
N THR A 106 -4.19 -6.59 4.82
CA THR A 106 -4.01 -6.57 6.28
C THR A 106 -2.76 -7.32 6.69
N HIS A 107 -2.49 -8.46 6.05
CA HIS A 107 -1.27 -9.23 6.25
C HIS A 107 -0.02 -8.41 5.91
N HIS A 108 0.02 -7.86 4.70
CA HIS A 108 1.11 -6.99 4.24
C HIS A 108 1.39 -5.83 5.21
N LEU A 109 0.37 -5.09 5.64
CA LEU A 109 0.53 -3.96 6.56
C LEU A 109 1.08 -4.40 7.92
N ASP A 110 0.71 -5.58 8.40
CA ASP A 110 1.19 -6.12 9.68
C ASP A 110 2.65 -6.61 9.54
N GLU A 111 2.98 -7.34 8.47
CA GLU A 111 4.34 -7.81 8.20
C GLU A 111 5.31 -6.66 7.95
N GLU A 112 4.90 -5.61 7.26
CA GLU A 112 5.77 -4.47 7.03
C GLU A 112 6.09 -3.75 8.36
N GLU A 113 5.08 -3.54 9.21
CA GLU A 113 5.24 -2.93 10.53
C GLU A 113 6.10 -3.78 11.49
N ASP A 114 5.98 -5.11 11.42
CA ASP A 114 6.65 -6.04 12.33
C ASP A 114 8.02 -6.49 11.83
N GLU A 115 8.23 -6.66 10.52
CA GLU A 115 9.46 -7.22 9.95
C GLU A 115 10.25 -6.17 9.20
N PHE A 116 9.66 -5.56 8.15
CA PHE A 116 10.38 -4.60 7.31
C PHE A 116 10.89 -3.40 8.13
N PHE A 117 10.10 -2.87 9.06
CA PHE A 117 10.51 -1.75 9.90
C PHE A 117 11.73 -2.08 10.77
N LYS A 118 11.86 -3.34 11.23
CA LYS A 118 13.05 -3.79 11.97
C LYS A 118 14.27 -3.83 11.05
N GLN A 119 14.12 -4.36 9.84
CA GLN A 119 15.20 -4.40 8.85
C GLN A 119 15.63 -2.98 8.43
N ALA A 120 14.68 -2.08 8.18
CA ALA A 120 14.95 -0.68 7.85
C ALA A 120 15.76 0.03 8.94
N LYS A 121 15.38 -0.12 10.21
CA LYS A 121 16.09 0.47 11.36
C LYS A 121 17.46 -0.17 11.64
N LYS A 122 17.69 -1.39 11.18
CA LYS A 122 18.98 -2.09 11.30
C LYS A 122 20.01 -1.51 10.31
N VAL A 123 19.57 -1.08 9.13
CA VAL A 123 20.48 -0.71 8.02
C VAL A 123 20.47 0.76 7.66
N LEU A 124 19.48 1.53 8.11
CA LEU A 124 19.38 2.97 7.92
C LEU A 124 19.58 3.70 9.25
N THR A 125 20.31 4.82 9.21
CA THR A 125 20.39 5.73 10.34
C THR A 125 19.09 6.51 10.53
N ASP A 126 18.85 7.03 11.73
CA ASP A 126 17.68 7.90 12.00
C ASP A 126 17.60 9.11 11.06
N GLN A 127 18.77 9.66 10.68
CA GLN A 127 18.85 10.77 9.73
C GLN A 127 18.44 10.33 8.33
N GLU A 128 18.88 9.17 7.85
CA GLU A 128 18.47 8.63 6.55
C GLU A 128 16.96 8.31 6.51
N ILE A 129 16.40 7.74 7.59
CA ILE A 129 14.96 7.49 7.72
C ILE A 129 14.17 8.81 7.68
N LYS A 130 14.71 9.86 8.31
CA LYS A 130 14.08 11.19 8.29
C LYS A 130 14.17 11.85 6.91
N ASP A 131 15.32 11.75 6.24
CA ASP A 131 15.56 12.39 4.94
C ASP A 131 14.75 11.74 3.80
N LYS A 132 14.30 10.50 4.00
CA LYS A 132 13.39 9.80 3.08
C LYS A 132 11.95 10.32 3.10
N TYR A 133 11.53 11.07 4.12
CA TYR A 133 10.13 11.49 4.27
C TYR A 133 9.64 12.37 3.12
N ALA A 134 10.37 13.44 2.76
CA ALA A 134 9.94 14.33 1.68
C ALA A 134 9.91 13.65 0.30
N PRO A 135 10.94 12.89 -0.14
CA PRO A 135 10.87 12.14 -1.38
C PRO A 135 9.76 11.08 -1.41
N PHE A 136 9.42 10.50 -0.25
CA PHE A 136 8.31 9.58 -0.11
C PHE A 136 6.98 10.28 -0.41
N GLU A 137 6.69 11.39 0.27
CA GLU A 137 5.45 12.17 0.04
C GLU A 137 5.34 12.64 -1.42
N ASP A 138 6.42 13.18 -2.00
CA ASP A 138 6.42 13.64 -3.39
C ASP A 138 6.11 12.49 -4.37
N THR A 139 6.71 11.32 -4.15
CA THR A 139 6.51 10.13 -4.98
C THR A 139 5.09 9.60 -4.81
N GLN A 140 4.63 9.48 -3.58
CA GLN A 140 3.29 9.04 -3.24
C GLN A 140 2.23 9.92 -3.91
N GLU A 141 2.32 11.24 -3.74
CA GLU A 141 1.37 12.18 -4.33
C GLU A 141 1.31 12.06 -5.85
N LYS A 142 2.47 11.91 -6.49
CA LYS A 142 2.56 11.73 -7.95
C LYS A 142 1.79 10.49 -8.40
N TYR A 143 2.10 9.33 -7.83
CA TYR A 143 1.50 8.06 -8.26
C TYR A 143 0.04 7.93 -7.84
N GLN A 144 -0.35 8.52 -6.71
CA GLN A 144 -1.75 8.64 -6.32
C GLN A 144 -2.54 9.46 -7.36
N LYS A 145 -2.06 10.65 -7.74
CA LYS A 145 -2.71 11.51 -8.75
C LYS A 145 -2.81 10.79 -10.10
N GLU A 146 -1.75 10.13 -10.55
CA GLU A 146 -1.78 9.33 -11.77
C GLU A 146 -2.84 8.22 -11.72
N GLN A 147 -3.03 7.58 -10.56
CA GLN A 147 -4.04 6.55 -10.39
C GLN A 147 -5.46 7.12 -10.34
N GLU A 148 -5.67 8.28 -9.69
CA GLU A 148 -6.95 9.01 -9.71
C GLU A 148 -7.35 9.41 -11.13
N GLU A 149 -6.40 9.89 -11.93
CA GLU A 149 -6.61 10.20 -13.35
C GLU A 149 -6.97 8.95 -14.18
N LYS A 150 -6.39 7.79 -13.87
CA LYS A 150 -6.73 6.53 -14.55
C LYS A 150 -8.13 6.06 -14.19
N LEU A 151 -8.53 6.20 -12.93
CA LEU A 151 -9.85 5.79 -12.43
C LEU A 151 -10.98 6.72 -12.91
N SER A 152 -10.70 8.02 -13.07
CA SER A 152 -11.69 9.00 -13.56
C SER A 152 -11.97 8.93 -15.07
N LYS A 153 -11.09 8.28 -15.85
CA LYS A 153 -11.25 8.10 -17.30
C LYS A 153 -12.06 6.86 -17.69
N LYS A 154 -12.57 6.11 -16.70
CA LYS A 154 -13.39 4.90 -16.88
C LYS A 154 -14.84 5.18 -16.55
#